data_AF-A0A836T2J9-F1
#
_entry.id   AF-A0A836T2J9-F1
#
_cell.length_a   1.000
_cell.length_b   1.000
_cell.length_c   1.000
_cell.angle_alpha   90.00
_cell.angle_beta   90.00
_cell.angle_gamma   90.00
#
_symmetry.space_group_name_H-M   'P 1'
#
loop_
_entity.id
_entity.type
_entity.pdbx_description
1 polymer ?
#
loop_
_entity_poly.entity_id
_entity_poly.type
_entity_poly.pdbx_seq_one_letter_code
_entity_poly.pdbx_strand_id
1 'polypeptide(L)'
;MNNPKNNQLGFTLIELMVVIAIIGILAAVGIPAYSGYISDARDKAAQSTLQSIVLMQKNYYQDNFCYVVTGEGADKGPAINQYLFGSAESESATSPIDTTTTNFFYFEIIGEESTSCPASATPGKGKNFIVKAVNRADATQWFTISDSLSRLDQDGKAW
;
A
#
# COMPACT_ATOMS: atom_id res chain seq x y z
N MET A 1 13.61 54.85 43.39
CA MET A 1 13.22 53.97 42.26
C MET A 1 12.80 52.64 42.85
N ASN A 2 11.49 52.36 42.94
CA ASN A 2 10.99 51.07 43.42
C ASN A 2 11.16 50.04 42.31
N ASN A 3 11.99 49.03 42.56
CA ASN A 3 12.21 47.93 41.63
C ASN A 3 11.14 46.85 41.90
N PRO A 4 10.24 46.53 40.96
CA PRO A 4 9.27 45.45 41.16
C PRO A 4 10.04 44.13 41.31
N LYS A 5 9.87 43.46 42.47
CA LYS A 5 10.38 42.11 42.68
C LYS A 5 9.64 41.19 41.71
N ASN A 6 10.32 40.73 40.67
CA ASN A 6 9.83 39.68 39.79
C ASN A 6 9.64 38.40 40.63
N ASN A 7 8.38 38.08 40.92
CA ASN A 7 7.98 36.89 41.66
C ASN A 7 8.18 35.67 40.74
N GLN A 8 9.40 35.14 40.69
CA GLN A 8 9.67 33.88 40.00
C GLN A 8 9.08 32.75 40.85
N LEU A 9 7.85 32.35 40.49
CA LEU A 9 7.19 31.16 41.03
C LEU A 9 7.91 29.93 40.45
N GLY A 10 8.68 29.23 41.27
CA GLY A 10 9.29 27.95 40.90
C GLY A 10 8.27 26.81 40.96
N PHE A 11 8.40 25.84 40.05
CA PHE A 11 7.63 24.60 40.07
C PHE A 11 7.98 23.76 41.29
N THR A 12 6.98 23.13 41.91
CA THR A 12 7.21 22.20 43.02
C THR A 12 7.54 20.79 42.52
N LEU A 13 8.38 20.07 43.27
CA LEU A 13 8.69 18.65 42.96
C LEU A 13 7.44 17.78 42.96
N ILE A 14 6.45 18.11 43.81
CA ILE A 14 5.20 17.36 43.90
C ILE A 14 4.31 17.60 42.68
N GLU A 15 4.24 18.84 42.15
CA GLU A 15 3.55 19.11 40.87
C GLU A 15 4.16 18.29 39.74
N LEU A 16 5.49 18.22 39.67
CA LEU A 16 6.18 17.41 38.66
C LEU A 16 5.85 15.92 38.83
N MET A 17 5.85 15.39 40.05
CA MET A 17 5.56 13.97 40.30
C MET A 17 4.15 13.56 39.86
N VAL A 18 3.15 14.39 40.13
CA VAL A 18 1.77 14.10 39.71
C VAL A 18 1.65 14.14 38.18
N VAL A 19 2.31 15.09 37.51
CA VAL A 19 2.30 15.18 36.05
C VAL A 19 2.91 13.92 35.41
N ILE A 20 4.06 13.46 35.91
CA ILE A 20 4.71 12.26 35.39
C ILE A 20 3.85 11.02 35.64
N ALA A 21 3.18 10.93 36.79
CA ALA A 21 2.26 9.83 37.10
C ALA A 21 1.08 9.78 36.12
N ILE A 22 0.48 10.93 35.79
CA ILE A 22 -0.61 11.02 34.81
C ILE A 22 -0.12 10.67 33.40
N ILE A 23 1.02 11.20 32.97
CA ILE A 23 1.63 10.88 31.67
C ILE A 23 1.93 9.37 31.57
N GLY A 24 2.40 8.75 32.66
CA GLY A 24 2.65 7.31 32.72
C GLY A 24 1.40 6.48 32.45
N ILE A 25 0.26 6.84 33.07
CA ILE A 25 -1.02 6.15 32.85
C ILE A 25 -1.51 6.35 31.41
N LEU A 26 -1.44 7.58 30.90
CA LEU A 26 -1.87 7.89 29.53
C LEU A 26 -1.01 7.17 28.49
N ALA A 27 0.31 7.11 28.69
CA ALA A 27 1.22 6.39 27.80
C ALA A 27 0.95 4.88 27.79
N ALA A 28 0.69 4.29 28.97
CA ALA A 28 0.43 2.86 29.10
C ALA A 28 -0.79 2.39 28.28
N VAL A 29 -1.85 3.20 28.23
CA VAL A 29 -3.06 2.88 27.45
C VAL A 29 -2.96 3.41 26.01
N GLY A 30 -2.32 4.56 25.81
CA GLY A 30 -2.26 5.25 24.52
C GLY A 30 -1.36 4.57 23.49
N ILE A 31 -0.20 4.06 23.90
CA ILE A 31 0.76 3.40 22.98
C ILE A 31 0.15 2.17 22.28
N PRO A 32 -0.45 1.18 22.97
CA PRO A 32 -1.00 0.00 22.28
C PRO A 32 -2.18 0.38 21.37
N ALA A 33 -3.03 1.32 21.78
CA ALA A 33 -4.15 1.80 20.97
C ALA A 33 -3.68 2.49 19.68
N TYR A 34 -2.64 3.31 19.75
CA TYR A 34 -2.08 4.01 18.60
C TYR A 34 -1.42 3.05 17.60
N SER A 35 -0.74 2.01 18.09
CA SER A 35 -0.12 0.97 17.23
C SER A 35 -1.15 0.29 16.32
N GLY A 36 -2.30 -0.10 16.88
CA GLY A 36 -3.40 -0.71 16.11
C GLY A 36 -3.94 0.23 15.03
N TYR A 37 -4.16 1.49 15.37
CA TYR A 37 -4.65 2.50 14.40
C TYR A 37 -3.70 2.69 13.21
N ILE A 38 -2.38 2.71 13.47
CA ILE A 38 -1.39 2.83 12.40
C ILE A 38 -1.37 1.59 11.50
N SER A 39 -1.57 0.39 12.07
CA SER A 39 -1.72 -0.84 11.27
C SER A 39 -2.92 -0.76 10.34
N ASP A 40 -4.10 -0.41 10.88
CA ASP A 40 -5.33 -0.27 10.07
C ASP A 40 -5.18 0.79 8.97
N ALA A 41 -4.48 1.89 9.27
CA ALA A 41 -4.21 2.93 8.28
C ALA A 41 -3.32 2.41 7.13
N ARG A 42 -2.31 1.59 7.43
CA ARG A 42 -1.44 0.96 6.43
C ARG A 42 -2.22 -0.04 5.57
N ASP A 43 -3.08 -0.85 6.18
CA ASP A 43 -3.90 -1.82 5.46
C ASP A 43 -4.86 -1.12 4.50
N LYS A 44 -5.51 -0.04 4.95
CA LYS A 44 -6.37 0.79 4.10
C LYS A 44 -5.60 1.44 2.95
N ALA A 45 -4.38 1.92 3.21
CA ALA A 45 -3.52 2.48 2.17
C ALA A 45 -3.18 1.42 1.11
N ALA A 46 -2.79 0.21 1.53
CA ALA A 46 -2.49 -0.90 0.62
C ALA A 46 -3.70 -1.29 -0.23
N GLN A 47 -4.90 -1.39 0.38
CA GLN A 47 -6.15 -1.67 -0.33
C GLN A 47 -6.49 -0.56 -1.33
N SER A 48 -6.28 0.71 -0.98
CA SER A 48 -6.49 1.82 -1.91
C SER A 48 -5.55 1.73 -3.11
N THR A 49 -4.27 1.42 -2.89
CA THR A 49 -3.30 1.21 -3.97
C THR A 49 -3.68 0.02 -4.86
N LEU A 50 -4.17 -1.08 -4.28
CA LEU A 50 -4.69 -2.21 -5.06
C LEU A 50 -5.83 -1.80 -5.99
N GLN A 51 -6.79 -1.02 -5.52
CA GLN A 51 -7.90 -0.53 -6.35
C GLN A 51 -7.39 0.33 -7.50
N SER A 52 -6.39 1.19 -7.27
CA SER A 52 -5.76 1.99 -8.32
C SER A 52 -5.07 1.12 -9.37
N ILE A 53 -4.36 0.06 -8.96
CA ILE A 53 -3.74 -0.90 -9.89
C ILE A 53 -4.81 -1.60 -10.73
N VAL A 54 -5.89 -2.09 -10.10
CA VAL A 54 -7.01 -2.75 -10.80
C VAL A 54 -7.65 -1.82 -11.83
N LEU A 55 -7.87 -0.55 -11.48
CA LEU A 55 -8.43 0.44 -12.40
C LEU A 55 -7.51 0.63 -13.62
N MET A 56 -6.21 0.76 -13.39
CA MET A 56 -5.26 0.91 -14.49
C MET A 56 -5.14 -0.36 -15.33
N GLN A 57 -5.27 -1.55 -14.74
CA GLN A 57 -5.34 -2.81 -15.49
C GLN A 57 -6.54 -2.84 -16.44
N LYS A 58 -7.69 -2.34 -16.00
CA LYS A 58 -8.89 -2.22 -16.84
C LYS A 58 -8.68 -1.24 -17.98
N ASN A 59 -8.07 -0.09 -17.72
CA ASN A 59 -7.72 0.88 -18.78
C ASN A 59 -6.73 0.26 -19.77
N TYR A 60 -5.67 -0.41 -19.29
CA TYR A 60 -4.68 -1.06 -20.14
C TYR A 60 -5.31 -2.11 -21.06
N TYR A 61 -6.28 -2.88 -20.55
CA TYR A 61 -7.01 -3.87 -21.32
C TYR A 61 -7.85 -3.27 -22.45
N GLN A 62 -8.43 -2.07 -22.26
CA GLN A 62 -9.22 -1.41 -23.31
C GLN A 62 -8.40 -1.13 -24.58
N ASP A 63 -7.11 -0.83 -24.40
CA ASP A 63 -6.21 -0.53 -25.51
C ASP A 63 -5.47 -1.77 -26.05
N ASN A 64 -5.13 -2.72 -25.17
CA ASN A 64 -4.22 -3.82 -25.49
C ASN A 64 -4.88 -5.20 -25.56
N PHE A 65 -6.15 -5.33 -25.15
CA PHE A 65 -6.89 -6.60 -25.02
C PHE A 65 -6.19 -7.66 -24.14
N CYS A 66 -5.27 -7.23 -23.29
CA CYS A 66 -4.47 -8.03 -22.39
C CYS A 66 -4.20 -7.27 -21.10
N TYR A 67 -3.77 -7.97 -20.06
CA TYR A 67 -3.40 -7.38 -18.78
C TYR A 67 -1.89 -7.39 -18.59
N VAL A 68 -1.35 -6.43 -17.83
CA VAL A 68 0.05 -6.47 -17.41
C VAL A 68 0.23 -7.53 -16.33
N VAL A 69 1.28 -8.34 -16.41
CA VAL A 69 1.71 -9.26 -15.34
C VAL A 69 3.20 -9.09 -15.07
N THR A 70 3.59 -9.09 -13.81
CA THR A 70 4.97 -8.79 -13.38
C THR A 70 5.68 -9.97 -12.74
N GLY A 71 5.00 -11.13 -12.66
CA GLY A 71 5.45 -12.31 -11.92
C GLY A 71 5.28 -12.15 -10.41
N GLU A 72 5.68 -13.19 -9.68
CA GLU A 72 5.51 -13.30 -8.22
C GLU A 72 6.87 -13.27 -7.48
N GLY A 73 6.85 -12.97 -6.19
CA GLY A 73 7.91 -13.31 -5.25
C GLY A 73 8.95 -12.22 -5.01
N ALA A 74 8.67 -10.99 -5.44
CA ALA A 74 9.49 -9.81 -5.15
C ALA A 74 8.64 -8.54 -5.27
N ASP A 75 9.19 -7.41 -4.81
CA ASP A 75 8.58 -6.11 -5.05
C ASP A 75 8.57 -5.80 -6.56
N LYS A 76 7.37 -5.76 -7.14
CA LYS A 76 7.16 -5.39 -8.55
C LYS A 76 6.61 -3.97 -8.69
N GLY A 77 6.49 -3.23 -7.59
CA GLY A 77 6.06 -1.82 -7.60
C GLY A 77 6.79 -0.98 -8.66
N PRO A 78 8.12 -1.09 -8.85
CA PRO A 78 8.84 -0.41 -9.92
C PRO A 78 8.33 -0.72 -11.33
N ALA A 79 8.16 -2.01 -11.64
CA ALA A 79 7.65 -2.45 -12.93
C ALA A 79 6.19 -2.03 -13.13
N ILE A 80 5.36 -2.14 -12.09
CA ILE A 80 3.97 -1.69 -12.15
C ILE A 80 3.93 -0.18 -12.42
N ASN A 81 4.70 0.63 -11.71
CA ASN A 81 4.75 2.07 -11.93
C ASN A 81 5.20 2.40 -13.36
N GLN A 82 6.25 1.74 -13.86
CA GLN A 82 6.76 1.98 -15.21
C GLN A 82 5.75 1.62 -16.30
N TYR A 83 5.19 0.40 -16.24
CA TYR A 83 4.46 -0.17 -17.36
C TYR A 83 2.95 0.01 -17.29
N LEU A 84 2.42 0.23 -16.08
CA LEU A 84 0.98 0.43 -15.87
C LEU A 84 0.66 1.90 -15.58
N PHE A 85 1.52 2.61 -14.86
CA PHE A 85 1.32 4.03 -14.51
C PHE A 85 2.19 5.01 -15.31
N GLY A 86 3.12 4.51 -16.15
CA GLY A 86 3.95 5.35 -17.03
C GLY A 86 5.05 6.14 -16.31
N SER A 87 5.51 5.72 -15.13
CA SER A 87 6.60 6.42 -14.42
C SER A 87 7.97 6.18 -15.06
N ALA A 88 8.81 7.23 -15.09
CA ALA A 88 10.21 7.10 -15.53
C ALA A 88 11.15 6.62 -14.41
N GLU A 89 10.74 6.75 -13.15
CA GLU A 89 11.57 6.44 -11.98
C GLU A 89 11.36 5.01 -11.51
N SER A 90 12.47 4.31 -11.26
CA SER A 90 12.46 2.91 -10.82
C SER A 90 12.21 2.77 -9.31
N GLU A 91 12.55 3.76 -8.48
CA GLU A 91 12.25 3.74 -7.05
C GLU A 91 11.95 5.14 -6.52
N SER A 92 10.72 5.40 -6.05
CA SER A 92 10.37 6.69 -5.45
C SER A 92 9.15 6.62 -4.54
N ALA A 93 9.17 7.37 -3.44
CA ALA A 93 8.02 7.60 -2.57
C ALA A 93 6.98 8.56 -3.19
N THR A 94 7.33 9.26 -4.27
CA THR A 94 6.42 10.16 -5.01
C THR A 94 5.79 9.50 -6.23
N SER A 95 6.19 8.27 -6.56
CA SER A 95 5.53 7.49 -7.59
C SER A 95 4.12 7.06 -7.15
N PRO A 96 3.20 6.76 -8.09
CA PRO A 96 1.83 6.33 -7.76
C PRO A 96 1.77 5.15 -6.78
N ILE A 97 2.74 4.24 -6.86
CA ILE A 97 3.05 3.25 -5.82
C ILE A 97 4.36 3.65 -5.16
N ASP A 98 4.38 3.79 -3.84
CA ASP A 98 5.62 3.92 -3.07
C ASP A 98 6.35 2.57 -3.06
N THR A 99 7.50 2.54 -3.72
CA THR A 99 8.35 1.34 -3.85
C THR A 99 9.53 1.35 -2.90
N THR A 100 9.61 2.34 -2.00
CA THR A 100 10.69 2.40 -1.01
C THR A 100 10.52 1.30 0.03
N THR A 101 11.61 0.94 0.70
CA THR A 101 11.59 -0.10 1.74
C THR A 101 10.85 0.30 3.01
N THR A 102 10.44 1.57 3.12
CA THR A 102 9.62 2.07 4.23
C THR A 102 8.14 1.72 4.06
N ASN A 103 7.71 1.36 2.84
CA ASN A 103 6.37 0.87 2.60
C ASN A 103 6.20 -0.55 3.17
N PHE A 104 5.14 -0.72 3.96
CA PHE A 104 4.80 -1.97 4.65
C PHE A 104 4.32 -3.05 3.69
N PHE A 105 3.82 -2.66 2.52
CA PHE A 105 3.37 -3.57 1.49
C PHE A 105 4.18 -3.35 0.22
N TYR A 106 4.48 -4.45 -0.46
CA TYR A 106 4.91 -4.41 -1.85
C TYR A 106 3.82 -5.00 -2.75
N PHE A 107 3.86 -4.66 -4.03
CA PHE A 107 2.80 -5.00 -4.96
C PHE A 107 3.33 -5.89 -6.08
N GLU A 108 2.53 -6.87 -6.45
CA GLU A 108 2.80 -7.79 -7.55
C GLU A 108 1.52 -8.05 -8.35
N ILE A 109 1.69 -8.23 -9.67
CA ILE A 109 0.60 -8.63 -10.56
C ILE A 109 0.92 -10.00 -11.14
N ILE A 110 0.10 -10.97 -10.79
CA ILE A 110 0.25 -12.38 -11.18
C ILE A 110 -0.84 -12.71 -12.20
N GLY A 111 -0.51 -13.50 -13.21
CA GLY A 111 -1.50 -13.97 -14.17
C GLY A 111 -0.91 -14.99 -15.12
N GLU A 112 -1.79 -15.63 -15.88
CA GLU A 112 -1.42 -16.59 -16.90
C GLU A 112 -0.96 -15.83 -18.15
N GLU A 113 0.34 -15.86 -18.39
CA GLU A 113 0.92 -15.38 -19.65
C GLU A 113 0.30 -16.14 -20.83
N SER A 114 0.06 -15.42 -21.93
CA SER A 114 -0.53 -16.02 -23.13
C SER A 114 0.14 -15.50 -24.38
N THR A 115 0.38 -16.39 -25.34
CA THR A 115 0.89 -16.05 -26.68
C THR A 115 -0.13 -15.30 -27.54
N SER A 116 -1.42 -15.31 -27.14
CA SER A 116 -2.44 -14.46 -27.76
C SER A 116 -2.30 -12.99 -27.36
N CYS A 117 -1.60 -12.72 -26.26
CA CYS A 117 -1.11 -11.40 -25.94
C CYS A 117 0.25 -11.25 -26.63
N PRO A 118 0.53 -10.12 -27.31
CA PRO A 118 1.82 -9.94 -27.93
C PRO A 118 2.90 -10.04 -26.85
N ALA A 119 3.63 -11.15 -26.86
CA ALA A 119 4.76 -11.44 -25.99
C ALA A 119 5.89 -10.49 -26.37
N SER A 120 5.79 -9.26 -25.91
CA SER A 120 6.87 -8.30 -25.90
C SER A 120 7.46 -8.31 -24.50
N ALA A 121 8.78 -8.21 -24.44
CA ALA A 121 9.57 -8.20 -23.22
C ALA A 121 8.94 -7.39 -22.09
N THR A 122 9.26 -7.81 -20.86
CA THR A 122 8.95 -7.23 -19.55
C THR A 122 8.16 -5.90 -19.59
N PRO A 123 6.95 -5.85 -18.99
CA PRO A 123 6.35 -6.86 -18.14
C PRO A 123 5.66 -7.92 -19.01
N GLY A 124 5.48 -9.11 -18.44
CA GLY A 124 4.67 -10.14 -19.10
C GLY A 124 3.26 -9.61 -19.37
N LYS A 125 2.55 -10.26 -20.30
CA LYS A 125 1.15 -9.94 -20.60
C LYS A 125 0.29 -11.18 -20.44
N GLY A 126 -0.80 -11.04 -19.70
CA GLY A 126 -1.68 -12.14 -19.33
C GLY A 126 -3.12 -11.94 -19.81
N LYS A 127 -3.85 -13.06 -19.93
CA LYS A 127 -5.29 -13.07 -20.23
C LYS A 127 -6.16 -12.79 -19.00
N ASN A 128 -5.59 -12.96 -17.81
CA ASN A 128 -6.17 -12.69 -16.51
C ASN A 128 -5.13 -11.98 -15.63
N PHE A 129 -5.57 -11.42 -14.51
CA PHE A 129 -4.67 -10.86 -13.52
C PHE A 129 -5.20 -11.02 -12.10
N ILE A 130 -4.25 -11.08 -11.17
CA ILE A 130 -4.42 -11.06 -9.73
C ILE A 130 -3.44 -10.00 -9.23
N VAL A 131 -3.95 -8.91 -8.68
CA VAL A 131 -3.11 -7.92 -8.01
C VAL A 131 -3.00 -8.31 -6.55
N LYS A 132 -1.78 -8.40 -6.04
CA LYS A 132 -1.50 -8.80 -4.66
C LYS A 132 -0.66 -7.72 -3.97
N ALA A 133 -1.07 -7.35 -2.77
CA ALA A 133 -0.30 -6.49 -1.86
C ALA A 133 0.21 -7.38 -0.73
N VAL A 134 1.51 -7.64 -0.72
CA VAL A 134 2.14 -8.56 0.23
C VAL A 134 2.76 -7.77 1.35
N ASN A 135 2.50 -8.18 2.59
CA ASN A 135 3.14 -7.59 3.75
C ASN A 135 4.65 -7.89 3.72
N ARG A 136 5.47 -6.84 3.71
CA ARG A 136 6.93 -6.95 3.59
C ARG A 136 7.56 -7.59 4.84
N ALA A 137 6.93 -7.47 6.00
CA ALA A 137 7.39 -8.10 7.25
C ALA A 137 6.96 -9.57 7.37
N ASP A 138 5.85 -9.95 6.72
CA ASP A 138 5.31 -11.31 6.73
C ASP A 138 4.69 -11.66 5.38
N ALA A 139 5.46 -12.36 4.53
CA ALA A 139 5.02 -12.74 3.19
C ALA A 139 3.84 -13.74 3.18
N THR A 140 3.42 -14.27 4.34
CA THR A 140 2.22 -15.12 4.46
C THR A 140 0.92 -14.32 4.52
N GLN A 141 1.01 -13.00 4.69
CA GLN A 141 -0.13 -12.10 4.76
C GLN A 141 -0.18 -11.21 3.52
N TRP A 142 -1.32 -11.23 2.83
CA TRP A 142 -1.51 -10.39 1.65
C TRP A 142 -2.98 -10.04 1.45
N PHE A 143 -3.21 -8.90 0.81
CA PHE A 143 -4.49 -8.55 0.21
C PHE A 143 -4.44 -8.87 -1.28
N THR A 144 -5.57 -9.26 -1.86
CA THR A 144 -5.65 -9.54 -3.29
C THR A 144 -6.96 -9.08 -3.89
N ILE A 145 -6.89 -8.62 -5.14
CA ILE A 145 -8.04 -8.39 -6.01
C ILE A 145 -7.74 -9.08 -7.33
N SER A 146 -8.65 -9.93 -7.77
CA SER A 146 -8.60 -10.57 -9.08
C SER A 146 -9.80 -10.16 -9.92
N ASP A 147 -9.59 -10.03 -11.22
CA ASP A 147 -10.68 -9.85 -12.18
C ASP A 147 -10.34 -10.66 -13.44
N SER A 148 -11.36 -11.26 -14.05
CA SER A 148 -11.20 -11.97 -15.32
C SER A 148 -12.44 -11.76 -16.18
N LEU A 149 -12.21 -11.36 -17.43
CA LEU A 149 -13.28 -11.23 -18.40
C LEU A 149 -13.69 -12.63 -18.86
N SER A 150 -14.96 -12.96 -18.64
CA SER A 150 -15.59 -14.18 -19.14
C SER A 150 -16.67 -13.80 -20.13
N ARG A 151 -16.73 -14.52 -21.27
CA ARG A 151 -17.86 -14.42 -22.20
C ARG A 151 -18.93 -15.33 -21.66
N LEU A 152 -20.02 -14.75 -21.17
CA LEU A 152 -21.14 -15.50 -20.61
C LEU A 152 -22.36 -15.34 -21.52
N ASP A 153 -23.20 -16.38 -21.57
CA ASP A 153 -24.52 -16.31 -22.17
C ASP A 153 -25.53 -15.70 -21.17
N GLN A 154 -26.80 -15.59 -21.58
CA GLN A 154 -27.88 -15.09 -20.73
C GLN A 154 -28.11 -15.94 -19.47
N ASP A 155 -27.63 -17.18 -19.45
CA ASP A 155 -27.74 -18.13 -18.34
C ASP A 155 -26.47 -18.15 -17.46
N GLY A 156 -25.49 -17.26 -17.75
CA GLY A 156 -24.25 -17.15 -17.01
C GLY A 156 -23.22 -18.26 -17.32
N LYS A 157 -23.39 -19.00 -18.41
CA LYS A 157 -22.46 -20.05 -18.85
C LYS A 157 -21.50 -19.52 -19.91
N ALA A 158 -20.27 -20.03 -19.90
CA ALA A 158 -19.28 -19.70 -20.93
C ALA A 158 -19.67 -20.33 -22.29
N TRP A 159 -19.47 -19.60 -23.39
CA TRP A 159 -19.74 -20.04 -24.76
C TRP A 159 -18.60 -19.71 -25.73
#